data_AF-Q2RLJ2-F1
#
_entry.id   AF-Q2RLJ2-F1
#
_cell.length_a   1.000
_cell.length_b   1.000
_cell.length_c   1.000
_cell.angle_alpha   90.00
_cell.angle_beta   90.00
_cell.angle_gamma   90.00
#
_symmetry.space_group_name_H-M   'P 1'
#
loop_
_entity.id
_entity.type
_entity.pdbx_description
1 polymer ?
#
loop_
_entity_poly.entity_id
_entity_poly.type
_entity_poly.pdbx_seq_one_letter_code
_entity_poly.pdbx_strand_id
1 'polypeptide(L)'
;MLREIRSAYPVKDYHLILEFDTGEYKIIDLRKFLKGPVFEPLKDPSYFKQVKVDHEAGTVTWPNGADLDPDVLYNRSLPLRLPGEDIAQG
;
A
#
# COMPACT_ATOMS: atom_id res chain seq x y z
N MET A 1 4.54 6.84 -15.68
CA MET A 1 5.60 5.83 -15.45
C MET A 1 4.94 4.78 -14.59
N LEU A 2 4.94 3.52 -15.03
CA LEU A 2 4.42 2.42 -14.24
C LEU A 2 5.37 2.20 -13.06
N ARG A 3 4.84 2.27 -11.84
CA ARG A 3 5.52 1.88 -10.60
C ARG A 3 5.21 0.43 -10.29
N GLU A 4 6.18 -0.29 -9.77
CA GLU A 4 5.97 -1.62 -9.20
C GLU A 4 6.12 -1.60 -7.68
N ILE A 5 5.33 -2.43 -6.99
CA ILE A 5 5.45 -2.68 -5.55
C ILE A 5 6.33 -3.91 -5.33
N ARG A 6 7.38 -3.77 -4.51
CA ARG A 6 8.34 -4.83 -4.18
C ARG A 6 7.97 -5.56 -2.90
N SER A 7 7.50 -4.83 -1.90
CA SER A 7 7.03 -5.39 -0.64
C SER A 7 5.89 -4.56 -0.05
N ALA A 8 5.05 -5.21 0.75
CA ALA A 8 3.89 -4.60 1.40
C ALA A 8 3.74 -5.13 2.83
N TYR A 9 3.61 -4.22 3.79
CA TYR A 9 3.52 -4.54 5.22
C TYR A 9 2.26 -3.91 5.82
N PRO A 10 1.29 -4.70 6.31
CA PRO A 10 0.17 -4.16 7.05
C PRO A 10 0.61 -3.74 8.46
N VAL A 11 0.51 -2.45 8.77
CA VAL A 11 1.06 -1.86 10.02
C VAL A 11 -0.01 -1.38 11.01
N LYS A 12 -1.23 -1.15 10.52
CA LYS A 12 -2.41 -0.81 11.31
C LYS A 12 -3.63 -1.17 10.46
N ASP A 13 -4.82 -1.16 11.06
CA ASP A 13 -6.08 -1.26 10.33
C ASP A 13 -6.06 -0.32 9.12
N TYR A 14 -6.22 -0.90 7.93
CA TYR A 14 -6.23 -0.23 6.63
C TYR A 14 -4.94 0.48 6.20
N HIS A 15 -3.84 0.35 6.94
CA HIS A 15 -2.57 0.99 6.60
C HIS A 15 -1.56 -0.01 6.09
N LEU A 16 -0.94 0.32 4.95
CA LEU A 16 0.20 -0.41 4.40
C LEU A 16 1.44 0.49 4.38
N ILE A 17 2.59 -0.09 4.70
CA ILE A 17 3.88 0.40 4.21
C ILE A 17 4.17 -0.35 2.91
N LEU A 18 4.50 0.37 1.86
CA LEU A 18 4.81 -0.14 0.54
C LEU A 18 6.25 0.26 0.18
N GLU A 19 7.02 -0.70 -0.32
CA GLU A 19 8.29 -0.46 -0.99
C GLU A 19 8.03 -0.43 -2.50
N PHE A 20 8.46 0.64 -3.16
CA PHE A 20 8.37 0.76 -4.61
C PHE A 20 9.69 0.38 -5.29
N ASP A 21 9.63 0.09 -6.57
CA ASP A 21 10.79 -0.16 -7.45
C ASP A 21 11.89 0.92 -7.42
N THR A 22 11.56 2.15 -7.03
CA THR A 22 12.53 3.23 -6.81
C THR A 22 13.35 3.10 -5.53
N GLY A 23 13.04 2.11 -4.68
CA GLY A 23 13.61 1.96 -3.34
C GLY A 23 12.95 2.87 -2.29
N GLU A 24 11.93 3.64 -2.67
CA GLU A 24 11.18 4.47 -1.74
C GLU A 24 10.21 3.63 -0.91
N TYR A 25 10.22 3.85 0.40
CA TYR A 25 9.18 3.36 1.29
C TYR A 25 8.13 4.44 1.50
N LYS A 26 6.86 4.08 1.37
CA LYS A 26 5.73 4.99 1.55
C LYS A 26 4.63 4.34 2.39
N ILE A 27 3.93 5.15 3.18
CA ILE A 27 2.78 4.71 3.98
C ILE A 27 1.48 5.22 3.36
N ILE A 28 0.45 4.37 3.34
CA ILE A 28 -0.87 4.73 2.82
C ILE A 28 -2.00 4.21 3.71
N ASP A 29 -3.04 5.04 3.85
CA ASP A 29 -4.34 4.67 4.42
C ASP A 29 -5.33 4.31 3.31
N LEU A 30 -5.72 3.04 3.26
CA LEU A 30 -6.55 2.50 2.18
C LEU A 30 -8.06 2.69 2.38
N ARG A 31 -8.54 3.24 3.51
CA ARG A 31 -9.98 3.37 3.79
C ARG A 31 -10.79 4.03 2.66
N LYS A 32 -10.21 5.01 1.98
CA LYS A 32 -10.88 5.74 0.88
C LYS A 32 -10.95 4.96 -0.44
N PHE A 33 -10.19 3.88 -0.56
CA PHE A 33 -10.09 3.04 -1.77
C PHE A 33 -10.99 1.81 -1.69
N LEU A 34 -11.40 1.39 -0.49
CA LEU A 34 -12.22 0.19 -0.27
C LEU A 34 -13.71 0.42 -0.62
N LYS A 35 -14.00 0.64 -1.91
CA LYS A 35 -15.33 0.96 -2.42
C LYS A 35 -15.80 -0.07 -3.44
N GLY A 36 -16.97 -0.66 -3.21
CA GLY A 36 -17.57 -1.63 -4.09
C GLY A 36 -17.41 -3.06 -3.58
N PRO A 37 -18.15 -4.02 -4.18
CA PRO A 37 -18.35 -5.35 -3.62
C PRO A 37 -17.05 -6.16 -3.46
N VAL A 38 -16.09 -5.99 -4.38
CA VAL A 38 -14.79 -6.69 -4.32
C VAL A 38 -13.95 -6.28 -3.11
N PHE A 39 -14.16 -5.07 -2.56
CA PHE A 39 -13.41 -4.58 -1.41
C PHE A 39 -14.14 -4.75 -0.08
N GLU A 40 -15.38 -5.25 -0.07
CA GLU A 40 -16.14 -5.46 1.16
C GLU A 40 -15.42 -6.36 2.18
N PRO A 41 -14.79 -7.50 1.79
CA PRO A 41 -14.05 -8.33 2.73
C PRO A 41 -12.88 -7.58 3.40
N LEU A 42 -12.28 -6.59 2.73
CA LEU A 42 -11.15 -5.83 3.27
C LEU A 42 -11.56 -4.86 4.39
N LYS A 43 -12.86 -4.71 4.69
CA LYS A 43 -13.37 -4.00 5.88
C LYS A 43 -13.18 -4.79 7.17
N ASP A 44 -12.88 -6.09 7.09
CA ASP A 44 -12.37 -6.86 8.23
C ASP A 44 -10.85 -6.67 8.33
N PRO A 45 -10.31 -6.10 9.42
CA PRO A 45 -8.88 -5.95 9.61
C PRO A 45 -8.08 -7.25 9.49
N SER A 46 -8.65 -8.40 9.87
CA SER A 46 -7.99 -9.71 9.78
C SER A 46 -7.88 -10.17 8.33
N TYR A 47 -8.88 -9.88 7.50
CA TYR A 47 -8.85 -10.14 6.06
C TYR A 47 -7.90 -9.18 5.34
N PHE A 48 -7.96 -7.90 5.69
CA PHE A 48 -7.06 -6.87 5.15
C PHE A 48 -5.58 -7.22 5.34
N LYS A 49 -5.22 -7.79 6.50
CA LYS A 49 -3.84 -8.22 6.80
C LYS A 49 -3.34 -9.38 5.93
N GLN A 50 -4.20 -10.02 5.13
CA GLN A 50 -3.81 -11.07 4.19
C GLN A 50 -3.26 -10.53 2.86
N VAL A 51 -3.03 -9.21 2.77
CA VAL A 51 -2.38 -8.57 1.62
C VAL A 51 -1.09 -9.29 1.23
N LYS A 52 -0.87 -9.44 -0.07
CA LYS A 52 0.36 -9.97 -0.66
C LYS A 52 0.78 -9.11 -1.84
N VAL A 53 2.04 -9.22 -2.25
CA VAL A 53 2.50 -8.68 -3.52
C VAL A 53 2.31 -9.75 -4.59
N ASP A 54 1.64 -9.40 -5.67
CA ASP A 54 1.68 -10.11 -6.94
C ASP A 54 2.89 -9.58 -7.73
N HIS A 55 3.94 -10.39 -7.82
CA HIS A 55 5.19 -10.00 -8.49
C HIS A 55 5.08 -10.03 -10.01
N GLU A 56 4.09 -10.71 -10.59
CA GLU A 56 3.85 -10.70 -12.04
C GLU A 56 3.09 -9.43 -12.43
N ALA A 57 2.07 -9.04 -11.65
CA ALA A 57 1.30 -7.82 -11.87
C ALA A 57 1.99 -6.56 -11.32
N GLY A 58 3.00 -6.71 -10.45
CA GLY A 58 3.73 -5.59 -9.84
C GLY A 58 2.91 -4.80 -8.81
N THR A 59 1.91 -5.41 -8.18
CA THR A 59 0.99 -4.73 -7.26
C THR A 59 0.59 -5.54 -6.03
N VAL A 60 -0.16 -4.95 -5.10
CA VAL A 60 -0.76 -5.65 -3.97
C VAL A 60 -2.08 -6.33 -4.35
N THR A 61 -2.31 -7.52 -3.80
CA THR A 61 -3.53 -8.30 -3.97
C THR A 61 -4.00 -8.94 -2.66
N TRP A 62 -5.28 -9.32 -2.61
CA TRP A 62 -5.91 -10.05 -1.52
C TRP A 62 -6.47 -11.40 -2.00
N PRO A 63 -6.79 -12.36 -1.10
CA PRO A 63 -7.24 -13.70 -1.50
C PRO A 63 -8.51 -13.75 -2.37
N ASN A 64 -9.32 -12.70 -2.36
CA ASN A 64 -10.50 -12.57 -3.23
C ASN A 64 -10.18 -11.98 -4.62
N GLY A 65 -8.90 -11.77 -4.94
CA GLY A 65 -8.47 -11.19 -6.21
C GLY A 65 -8.60 -9.67 -6.28
N ALA A 66 -8.95 -8.99 -5.18
CA ALA A 66 -8.91 -7.53 -5.14
C ALA A 66 -7.46 -7.07 -5.31
N ASP A 67 -7.24 -6.05 -6.14
CA ASP A 67 -5.97 -5.38 -6.34
C ASP A 67 -6.16 -3.86 -6.36
N LEU A 68 -5.05 -3.11 -6.34
CA LEU A 68 -5.05 -1.65 -6.43
C LEU A 68 -3.93 -1.20 -7.36
N ASP A 69 -4.18 -0.21 -8.20
CA ASP A 69 -3.19 0.31 -9.15
C ASP A 69 -1.94 0.88 -8.41
N PRO A 70 -0.72 0.39 -8.69
CA PRO A 70 0.48 0.83 -7.98
C PRO A 70 0.84 2.30 -8.23
N ASP A 71 0.50 2.89 -9.38
CA ASP A 71 0.70 4.33 -9.63
C ASP A 71 -0.24 5.18 -8.78
N VAL A 72 -1.48 4.71 -8.60
CA VAL A 72 -2.44 5.36 -7.70
C VAL A 72 -1.94 5.30 -6.26
N LEU A 73 -1.45 4.14 -5.83
CA LEU A 73 -0.88 3.96 -4.49
C LEU A 73 0.35 4.85 -4.27
N TYR A 74 1.25 4.93 -5.24
CA TYR A 74 2.44 5.78 -5.16
C TYR A 74 2.07 7.27 -5.00
N ASN A 75 1.14 7.77 -5.83
CA ASN A 75 0.76 9.18 -5.83
C ASN A 75 -0.08 9.60 -4.60
N ARG A 76 -0.73 8.65 -3.94
CA ARG A 76 -1.61 8.91 -2.79
C ARG A 76 -0.97 8.59 -1.44
N SER A 77 0.20 7.96 -1.45
CA SER A 77 0.94 7.60 -0.24
C SER A 77 1.92 8.70 0.16
N LEU A 78 2.24 8.74 1.46
CA LEU A 78 3.20 9.67 2.03
C LEU A 78 4.56 8.97 2.14
N PRO A 79 5.70 9.67 1.87
CA PRO A 79 7.01 9.11 2.16
C PRO A 79 7.09 8.63 3.60
N LEU A 80 7.57 7.40 3.81
CA LEU A 80 7.88 6.90 5.13
C LEU A 80 9.20 7.54 5.58
N ARG A 81 9.15 8.32 6.65
CA ARG A 81 10.32 8.98 7.24
C ARG A 81 10.48 8.53 8.68
N LEU A 82 11.72 8.42 9.13
CA LEU A 82 11.97 8.19 10.54
C LEU A 82 11.66 9.46 11.33
N PRO A 83 11.15 9.35 12.58
CA PRO A 83 10.96 10.52 13.43
C PRO A 83 12.28 11.31 13.56
N GLY A 84 12.26 12.59 13.20
CA GLY A 84 13.41 13.48 13.29
C GLY A 84 14.22 13.67 12.00
N GLU A 85 13.84 13.08 10.87
CA GLU A 85 14.48 13.36 9.57
C GLU A 85 13.90 14.59 8.86
N ASP A 86 12.85 15.22 9.40
CA ASP A 86 12.24 16.43 8.85
C ASP A 86 13.03 17.73 9.13
N ILE A 87 14.13 17.67 9.89
CA ILE A 87 14.94 18.84 10.28
C ILE A 87 16.18 19.11 9.40
N ALA A 88 16.41 18.33 8.35
CA ALA A 88 17.56 18.52 7.44
C ALA A 88 17.17 19.16 6.09
N GLN A 89 16.43 20.27 6.13
CA GLN A 89 16.45 21.27 5.05
C GLN A 89 16.60 22.65 5.71
N GLY A 90 17.84 22.96 6.06
CA GLY A 90 18.34 24.27 6.47
C GLY A 90 19.65 24.54 5.78
#